data_AF-A0ABD1AC62-F1
#
_entry.id   AF-A0ABD1AC62-F1
#
_cell.length_a   1.000
_cell.length_b   1.000
_cell.length_c   1.000
_cell.angle_alpha   90.00
_cell.angle_beta   90.00
_cell.angle_gamma   90.00
#
_symmetry.space_group_name_H-M   'P 1'
#
loop_
_entity.id
_entity.type
_entity.pdbx_description
1 polymer ?
#
loop_
_entity_poly.entity_id
_entity_poly.type
_entity_poly.pdbx_seq_one_letter_code
_entity_poly.pdbx_strand_id
1 'polypeptide(L)'
;MVSSTNVIKYPPRLYEEGKSPLQHRSMNHNCFWSKIGLLKEGLGLDVWDELKKSSLGVFIKFAELQYTWSAQKVHFFLTHQLGVNNIHEI
;
A
#
# COMPACT_ATOMS: atom_id res chain seq x y z
N MET A 1 -35.02 -18.32 -9.51
CA MET A 1 -34.07 -17.38 -10.13
C MET A 1 -33.23 -16.77 -9.03
N VAL A 2 -31.96 -17.15 -8.92
CA VAL A 2 -31.04 -16.58 -7.91
C VAL A 2 -30.18 -15.57 -8.64
N SER A 3 -30.49 -14.29 -8.44
CA SER A 3 -29.60 -13.21 -8.85
C SER A 3 -28.43 -13.20 -7.86
N SER A 4 -27.29 -13.76 -8.25
CA SER A 4 -26.04 -13.61 -7.50
C SER A 4 -25.59 -12.15 -7.67
N THR A 5 -26.10 -11.27 -6.82
CA THR A 5 -25.44 -10.01 -6.55
C THR A 5 -24.06 -10.36 -6.01
N ASN A 6 -23.04 -10.21 -6.84
CA ASN A 6 -21.64 -10.21 -6.41
C ASN A 6 -21.44 -8.97 -5.53
N VAL A 7 -21.96 -9.01 -4.31
CA VAL A 7 -21.63 -8.05 -3.27
C VAL A 7 -20.16 -8.32 -2.98
N ILE A 8 -19.29 -7.45 -3.49
CA ILE A 8 -17.87 -7.46 -3.15
C ILE A 8 -17.81 -7.16 -1.65
N LYS A 9 -17.91 -8.22 -0.83
CA LYS A 9 -17.67 -8.12 0.60
C LYS A 9 -16.19 -7.84 0.77
N TYR A 10 -15.89 -6.86 1.62
CA TYR A 10 -14.52 -6.57 2.03
C TYR A 10 -13.86 -7.87 2.49
N PRO A 11 -12.64 -8.20 2.02
CA PRO A 11 -12.01 -9.47 2.36
C PRO A 11 -11.92 -9.65 3.88
N PRO A 12 -12.09 -10.88 4.39
CA PRO A 12 -11.93 -11.15 5.81
C PRO A 12 -10.47 -10.90 6.23
N ARG A 13 -10.25 -10.62 7.52
CA ARG A 13 -8.90 -10.50 8.07
C ARG A 13 -8.23 -11.89 8.08
N LEU A 14 -6.92 -11.94 7.83
CA LEU A 14 -6.11 -13.15 7.94
C LEU A 14 -5.92 -13.57 9.41
N TYR A 15 -5.93 -12.60 10.32
CA TYR A 15 -5.87 -12.81 11.76
C TYR A 15 -7.06 -12.15 12.45
N GLU A 16 -7.52 -12.78 13.53
CA GLU A 16 -8.53 -12.21 14.42
C GLU A 16 -8.09 -10.85 14.97
N GLU A 17 -9.05 -9.99 15.29
CA GLU A 17 -8.77 -8.67 15.84
C GLU A 17 -7.94 -8.77 17.14
N GLY A 18 -6.79 -8.08 17.17
CA GLY A 18 -5.83 -8.14 18.27
C GLY A 18 -4.88 -9.35 18.27
N LYS A 19 -4.98 -10.26 17.30
CA LYS A 19 -4.06 -11.39 17.09
C LYS A 19 -3.07 -11.18 15.96
N SER A 20 -3.20 -10.09 15.19
CA SER A 20 -2.24 -9.79 14.13
C SER A 20 -0.85 -9.51 14.73
N PRO A 21 0.23 -10.01 14.11
CA PRO A 21 1.58 -9.66 14.53
C PRO A 21 1.73 -8.13 14.48
N LEU A 22 1.90 -7.52 15.66
CA LEU A 22 1.88 -6.07 15.84
C LEU A 22 2.98 -5.43 14.99
N GLN A 23 2.59 -4.82 13.86
CA GLN A 23 3.48 -3.97 13.05
C GLN A 23 3.75 -2.61 13.69
N HIS A 24 3.39 -2.39 14.96
CA HIS A 24 3.48 -1.10 15.66
C HIS A 24 4.86 -0.42 15.51
N ARG A 25 5.94 -1.18 15.28
CA ARG A 25 7.30 -0.64 15.15
C ARG A 25 7.83 -0.59 13.71
N SER A 26 7.10 -1.13 12.73
CA SER A 26 7.57 -1.27 11.34
C SER A 26 7.14 -0.12 10.43
N MET A 27 6.23 0.76 10.86
CA MET A 27 5.74 1.82 9.99
C MET A 27 6.34 3.17 10.35
N ASN A 28 7.03 3.78 9.40
CA ASN A 28 7.58 5.12 9.55
C ASN A 28 6.46 6.17 9.44
N HIS A 29 6.15 6.83 10.55
CA HIS A 29 5.17 7.92 10.61
C HIS A 29 5.67 9.24 9.99
N ASN A 30 6.96 9.35 9.67
CA ASN A 30 7.58 10.53 9.07
C ASN A 30 7.61 10.50 7.53
N CYS A 31 6.77 9.68 6.90
CA CYS A 31 6.61 9.64 5.45
C CYS A 31 5.60 10.72 5.02
N PHE A 32 6.13 11.90 4.69
CA PHE A 32 5.33 13.00 4.15
C PHE A 32 5.51 13.08 2.65
N TRP A 33 4.42 13.38 1.96
CA TRP A 33 4.41 13.60 0.52
C TRP A 33 5.48 14.59 0.02
N SER A 34 5.65 15.68 0.77
CA SER A 34 6.64 16.72 0.48
C SER A 34 8.07 16.18 0.39
N LYS A 35 8.38 15.07 1.05
CA LYS A 35 9.70 14.43 1.00
C LYS A 35 9.95 13.63 -0.29
N ILE A 36 8.90 13.24 -1.02
CA ILE A 36 9.05 12.50 -2.28
C ILE A 36 9.62 13.41 -3.38
N GLY A 37 9.24 14.69 -3.41
CA GLY A 37 9.82 15.67 -4.33
C GLY A 37 11.34 15.84 -4.14
N LEU A 38 11.77 15.96 -2.88
CA LEU A 38 13.19 16.04 -2.53
C LEU A 38 13.97 14.78 -2.94
N LEU A 39 13.34 13.61 -2.85
CA LEU A 39 13.92 12.35 -3.31
C LEU A 39 14.17 12.35 -4.82
N LYS A 40 13.21 12.87 -5.62
CA LYS A 40 13.38 12.97 -7.07
C LYS A 40 14.52 13.91 -7.46
N GLU A 41 14.63 15.05 -6.79
CA GLU A 41 15.73 16.00 -7.02
C GLU A 41 17.08 15.41 -6.61
N GLY A 42 17.15 14.70 -5.48
CA GLY A 42 18.39 14.12 -4.97
C GLY A 42 18.88 12.89 -5.73
N LEU A 43 17.98 12.09 -6.30
CA LEU A 43 18.33 10.85 -7.03
C LEU A 43 18.74 11.11 -8.48
N GLY A 44 18.27 12.20 -9.11
CA GLY A 44 18.44 12.42 -10.54
C GLY A 44 17.39 11.69 -11.39
N LEU A 45 17.19 12.18 -12.62
CA LEU A 45 16.09 11.72 -13.50
C LEU A 45 16.27 10.28 -13.98
N ASP A 46 17.51 9.89 -14.27
CA ASP A 46 17.92 8.56 -14.69
C ASP A 46 17.61 7.49 -13.64
N VAL A 47 18.07 7.70 -12.40
CA VAL A 47 17.82 6.78 -11.29
C VAL A 47 16.33 6.78 -10.93
N TRP A 48 15.66 7.93 -10.99
CA TRP A 48 14.23 8.04 -10.74
C TRP A 48 13.39 7.20 -11.72
N ASP A 49 13.71 7.25 -13.00
CA ASP A 49 13.00 6.50 -14.03
C ASP A 49 13.26 4.99 -13.95
N GLU A 50 14.44 4.58 -13.49
CA GLU A 50 14.72 3.18 -13.18
C GLU A 50 13.91 2.72 -11.94
N LEU A 51 13.85 3.54 -10.90
CA LEU A 51 13.08 3.28 -9.68
C LEU A 51 11.58 3.13 -10.00
N LYS A 52 11.05 3.89 -10.96
CA LYS A 52 9.67 3.75 -11.46
C LYS A 52 9.37 2.40 -12.13
N LYS A 53 10.38 1.74 -12.69
CA LYS A 53 10.26 0.43 -13.34
C LYS A 53 10.42 -0.72 -12.35
N SER A 54 10.97 -0.45 -11.16
CA SER A 54 11.09 -1.43 -10.08
C SER A 54 9.74 -1.75 -9.40
N SER A 55 9.75 -2.73 -8.49
CA SER A 55 8.61 -3.02 -7.60
C SER A 55 8.20 -1.83 -6.73
N LEU A 56 9.14 -0.93 -6.40
CA LEU A 56 8.87 0.30 -5.66
C LEU A 56 8.20 1.38 -6.51
N GLY A 57 8.21 1.24 -7.84
CA GLY A 57 7.64 2.20 -8.78
C GLY A 57 6.15 2.42 -8.60
N VAL A 58 5.42 1.47 -8.01
CA VAL A 58 4.00 1.62 -7.65
C VAL A 58 3.80 2.80 -6.70
N PHE A 59 4.65 2.96 -5.69
CA PHE A 59 4.56 4.07 -4.74
C PHE A 59 4.85 5.41 -5.42
N ILE A 60 5.81 5.45 -6.35
CA ILE A 60 6.15 6.65 -7.11
C ILE A 60 5.01 7.05 -8.06
N LYS A 61 4.38 6.08 -8.73
CA LYS A 61 3.24 6.34 -9.61
C LYS A 61 2.02 6.84 -8.85
N PHE A 62 1.73 6.25 -7.68
CA PHE A 62 0.75 6.82 -6.76
C PHE A 62 1.15 8.23 -6.33
N ALA A 63 2.45 8.45 -6.18
CA ALA A 63 2.96 9.78 -5.87
C ALA A 63 2.65 10.80 -6.98
N GLU A 64 2.92 10.47 -8.23
CA GLU A 64 2.67 11.41 -9.33
C GLU A 64 1.18 11.66 -9.58
N LEU A 65 0.32 10.69 -9.28
CA LEU A 65 -1.14 10.81 -9.41
C LEU A 65 -1.81 11.58 -8.25
N GLN A 66 -1.04 12.14 -7.31
CA GLN A 66 -1.57 12.82 -6.11
C GLN A 66 -2.52 11.95 -5.28
N TYR A 67 -2.38 10.63 -5.34
CA TYR A 67 -3.13 9.73 -4.46
C TYR A 67 -2.57 9.84 -3.05
N THR A 68 -3.08 10.80 -2.27
CA THR A 68 -2.70 10.98 -0.88
C THR A 68 -3.40 9.94 -0.01
N TRP A 69 -2.73 8.84 0.28
CA TRP A 69 -3.21 7.89 1.28
C TRP A 69 -2.92 8.46 2.67
N SER A 70 -3.94 8.64 3.51
CA SER A 70 -3.67 9.03 4.89
C SER A 70 -2.93 7.89 5.59
N ALA A 71 -1.92 8.22 6.40
CA ALA A 71 -1.17 7.22 7.17
C ALA A 71 -2.10 6.31 7.98
N GLN A 72 -3.25 6.85 8.43
CA GLN A 72 -4.30 6.09 9.10
C GLN A 72 -4.98 5.06 8.19
N LYS A 73 -5.26 5.39 6.91
CA LYS A 73 -5.82 4.42 5.95
C LYS A 73 -4.80 3.34 5.58
N VAL A 74 -3.53 3.70 5.39
CA VAL A 74 -2.46 2.72 5.15
C VAL A 74 -2.25 1.80 6.35
N HIS A 75 -2.21 2.39 7.55
CA HIS A 75 -2.17 1.64 8.81
C HIS A 75 -3.35 0.69 8.90
N PHE A 76 -4.56 1.16 8.60
CA PHE A 76 -5.76 0.34 8.61
C PHE A 76 -5.62 -0.86 7.66
N PHE A 77 -5.27 -0.64 6.39
CA PHE A 77 -5.09 -1.74 5.44
C PHE A 77 -4.00 -2.74 5.87
N LEU A 78 -2.84 -2.25 6.33
CA LEU A 78 -1.72 -3.12 6.73
C LEU A 78 -1.98 -3.89 8.02
N THR A 79 -2.69 -3.30 8.99
CA THR A 79 -3.03 -3.97 10.26
C THR A 79 -4.17 -4.97 10.12
N HIS A 80 -5.06 -4.75 9.16
CA HIS A 80 -6.18 -5.65 8.91
C HIS A 80 -5.78 -6.90 8.15
N GLN A 81 -4.55 -6.94 7.59
CA GLN A 81 -3.90 -8.09 6.96
C GLN A 81 -4.92 -8.96 6.23
N LEU A 82 -5.48 -8.44 5.15
CA LEU A 82 -6.61 -9.06 4.47
C LEU A 82 -6.21 -10.44 3.92
N GLY A 83 -7.05 -11.45 4.17
CA GLY A 83 -6.93 -12.76 3.56
C GLY A 83 -7.34 -12.69 2.09
N VAL A 84 -6.38 -12.40 1.21
CA VAL A 84 -6.60 -12.42 -0.24
C VAL A 84 -6.17 -13.79 -0.76
N ASN A 85 -7.11 -14.52 -1.37
CA ASN A 85 -6.78 -15.76 -2.10
C ASN A 85 -6.17 -15.40 -3.45
N ASN A 86 -4.91 -14.94 -3.47
CA ASN A 86 -4.19 -14.69 -4.70
C ASN A 86 -3.47 -15.96 -5.16
N ILE A 87 -4.04 -16.62 -6.18
CA ILE A 87 -3.47 -17.81 -6.84
C ILE A 87 -2.11 -17.47 -7.52
N HIS A 88 -1.83 -16.18 -7.74
CA HIS A 88 -0.65 -15.68 -8.47
C HIS A 88 0.56 -15.38 -7.58
N GLU A 89 0.46 -15.60 -6.26
CA GLU A 89 1.55 -15.37 -5.29
C GLU A 89 2.27 -16.68 -4.88
N ILE A 90 2.08 -17.77 -5.63
CA ILE A 90 2.83 -19.04 -5.50
C ILE A 90 4.02 -19.06 -6.47
#